data_AF-A0A409YI73-F1
#
_entry.id   AF-A0A409YI73-F1
#
_cell.length_a   1.000
_cell.length_b   1.000
_cell.length_c   1.000
_cell.angle_alpha   90.00
_cell.angle_beta   90.00
_cell.angle_gamma   90.00
#
_symmetry.space_group_name_H-M   'P 1'
#
loop_
_entity.id
_entity.type
_entity.pdbx_description
1 polymer ?
#
loop_
_entity_poly.entity_id
_entity_poly.type
_entity_poly.pdbx_seq_one_letter_code
_entity_poly.pdbx_strand_id
1 'polypeptide(L)'
;MSDSNTQPQIKNALQPSGYTFKATSGSSVPDDLLDKCAKLFSGHYGVWSAEAAVKVSTFLKAGQHVKLNAKKLRAQSLSPPESSVLVTCFEAASPDNLVGHAFATVWQYKGASQCHPPALGKAGWITQLVVHPSHRRQYIATYLLQHLKTHPLFQDVTAVGLASSHPASVAALAKYNDVNTKIHTISLPFIAKTAPLIIATTPINYLKDAKLLGSLFRVSPAGSDSNPGVISAIDTQFHVDHTEPLEVLKAFKDSASESGEEGGKGWVLGELEEGHEFLIVVPVHHVWGKVTFKLVT
;
A
#
# COMPACT_ATOMS: atom_id res chain seq x y z
N MET A 1 -23.09 -9.15 32.73
CA MET A 1 -23.49 -7.99 31.90
C MET A 1 -22.41 -7.82 30.86
N SER A 2 -22.77 -8.05 29.60
CA SER A 2 -21.87 -8.15 28.45
C SER A 2 -21.45 -6.76 27.97
N ASP A 3 -20.18 -6.43 28.11
CA ASP A 3 -19.62 -5.21 27.55
C ASP A 3 -19.60 -5.28 26.02
N SER A 4 -20.40 -4.41 25.41
CA SER A 4 -20.49 -4.20 23.97
C SER A 4 -19.17 -3.62 23.44
N ASN A 5 -18.39 -4.49 22.81
CA ASN A 5 -17.19 -4.18 22.04
C ASN A 5 -17.53 -3.24 20.86
N THR A 6 -17.52 -1.94 21.10
CA THR A 6 -17.82 -0.93 20.09
C THR A 6 -16.50 -0.48 19.47
N GLN A 7 -16.15 -1.04 18.31
CA GLN A 7 -14.98 -0.59 17.54
C GLN A 7 -15.13 0.89 17.15
N PRO A 8 -14.04 1.69 17.18
CA PRO A 8 -14.08 3.08 16.76
C PRO A 8 -14.47 3.17 15.28
N GLN A 9 -15.64 3.76 15.03
CA GLN A 9 -16.18 4.02 13.69
C GLN A 9 -15.38 5.14 13.01
N ILE A 10 -14.90 4.90 11.79
CA ILE A 10 -14.37 5.97 10.94
C ILE A 10 -15.55 6.84 10.54
N LYS A 11 -15.68 8.04 11.14
CA LYS A 11 -16.65 9.05 10.71
C LYS A 11 -16.18 9.72 9.40
N ASN A 12 -16.17 8.96 8.30
CA ASN A 12 -16.03 9.50 6.95
C ASN A 12 -17.37 9.39 6.23
N ALA A 13 -17.89 10.51 5.72
CA ALA A 13 -19.21 10.65 5.10
C ALA A 13 -19.43 9.86 3.78
N LEU A 14 -18.55 8.90 3.44
CA LEU A 14 -18.47 8.28 2.11
C LEU A 14 -18.20 6.76 2.14
N GLN A 15 -18.33 6.06 3.28
CA GLN A 15 -18.16 4.60 3.27
C GLN A 15 -19.08 3.99 2.20
N PRO A 16 -18.55 3.22 1.24
CA PRO A 16 -19.36 2.66 0.16
C PRO A 16 -20.53 1.87 0.76
N SER A 17 -21.75 2.32 0.46
CA SER A 17 -22.96 1.59 0.85
C SER A 17 -22.92 0.20 0.23
N GLY A 18 -23.28 -0.83 1.01
CA GLY A 18 -23.27 -2.20 0.52
C GLY A 18 -21.97 -2.98 0.79
N TYR A 19 -21.04 -2.44 1.58
CA TYR A 19 -19.83 -3.14 1.98
C TYR A 19 -19.55 -3.07 3.49
N THR A 20 -19.02 -4.17 4.02
CA THR A 20 -18.57 -4.31 5.40
C THR A 20 -17.07 -4.46 5.46
N PHE A 21 -16.41 -3.64 6.27
CA PHE A 21 -14.97 -3.67 6.47
C PHE A 21 -14.63 -4.20 7.86
N LYS A 22 -13.59 -5.01 7.97
CA LYS A 22 -13.13 -5.55 9.27
C LYS A 22 -11.62 -5.62 9.33
N ALA A 23 -11.04 -4.97 10.34
CA ALA A 23 -9.64 -5.12 10.72
C ALA A 23 -9.48 -6.28 11.74
N THR A 24 -8.51 -7.16 11.50
CA THR A 24 -8.21 -8.34 12.32
C THR A 24 -6.71 -8.41 12.56
N SER A 25 -6.29 -8.57 13.82
CA SER A 25 -4.89 -8.82 14.19
C SER A 25 -4.35 -10.05 13.45
N GLY A 26 -3.11 -9.97 12.97
CA GLY A 26 -2.50 -11.07 12.21
C GLY A 26 -2.50 -12.42 12.93
N SER A 27 -2.30 -12.42 14.25
CA SER A 27 -2.36 -13.61 15.11
C SER A 27 -3.77 -14.19 15.25
N SER A 28 -4.80 -13.39 14.99
CA SER A 28 -6.22 -13.77 15.11
C SER A 28 -6.89 -14.03 13.76
N VAL A 29 -6.15 -13.99 12.65
CA VAL A 29 -6.70 -14.30 11.32
C VAL A 29 -6.93 -15.82 11.23
N PRO A 30 -8.18 -16.28 11.03
CA PRO A 30 -8.47 -17.70 10.90
C PRO A 30 -8.09 -18.23 9.51
N ASP A 31 -7.84 -19.53 9.40
CA ASP A 31 -7.34 -20.16 8.17
C ASP A 31 -8.35 -20.11 7.02
N ASP A 32 -9.65 -20.21 7.30
CA ASP A 32 -10.72 -20.09 6.30
C ASP A 32 -10.73 -18.69 5.65
N LEU A 33 -10.47 -17.64 6.44
CA LEU A 33 -10.34 -16.28 5.92
C LEU A 33 -9.08 -16.13 5.06
N LEU A 34 -7.98 -16.77 5.45
CA LEU A 34 -6.77 -16.81 4.62
C LEU A 34 -7.00 -17.54 3.31
N ASP A 35 -7.76 -18.63 3.31
CA ASP A 35 -8.13 -19.34 2.08
C ASP A 35 -8.95 -18.44 1.15
N LYS A 36 -9.89 -17.65 1.69
CA LYS A 36 -10.63 -16.64 0.91
C LYS A 36 -9.68 -15.58 0.32
N CYS A 37 -8.76 -15.04 1.12
CA CYS A 37 -7.78 -14.06 0.65
C CYS A 37 -6.84 -14.64 -0.41
N ALA A 38 -6.38 -15.88 -0.22
CA ALA A 38 -5.49 -16.59 -1.14
C ALA A 38 -6.18 -16.88 -2.49
N LYS A 39 -7.46 -17.26 -2.46
CA LYS A 39 -8.30 -17.41 -3.67
C LYS A 39 -8.46 -16.08 -4.40
N LEU A 40 -8.82 -15.01 -3.68
CA LEU A 40 -8.97 -13.67 -4.28
C LEU A 40 -7.65 -13.18 -4.90
N PHE A 41 -6.54 -13.28 -4.18
CA PHE A 41 -5.21 -12.95 -4.69
C PHE A 41 -4.90 -13.74 -5.97
N SER A 42 -5.04 -15.06 -5.90
CA SER A 42 -4.70 -15.97 -7.00
C SER A 42 -5.58 -15.81 -8.24
N GLY A 43 -6.73 -15.15 -8.12
CA GLY A 43 -7.63 -14.84 -9.23
C GLY A 43 -7.44 -13.44 -9.81
N HIS A 44 -6.91 -12.48 -9.04
CA HIS A 44 -7.07 -11.05 -9.39
C HIS A 44 -5.86 -10.15 -9.09
N TYR A 45 -4.79 -10.65 -8.49
CA TYR A 45 -3.63 -9.80 -8.14
C TYR A 45 -2.82 -9.39 -9.36
N GLY A 46 -2.50 -10.34 -10.24
CA GLY A 46 -1.72 -10.12 -11.45
C GLY A 46 -1.45 -11.42 -12.18
N VAL A 47 -0.85 -11.30 -13.36
CA VAL A 47 -0.37 -12.41 -14.18
C VAL A 47 1.13 -12.24 -14.44
N TRP A 48 1.84 -13.33 -14.67
CA TRP A 48 3.28 -13.29 -14.95
C TRP A 48 3.56 -12.66 -16.31
N SER A 49 4.63 -11.84 -16.39
CA SER A 49 5.14 -11.34 -17.66
C SER A 49 5.90 -12.43 -18.42
N ALA A 50 6.23 -12.16 -19.69
CA ALA A 50 7.09 -13.04 -20.48
C ALA A 50 8.50 -13.19 -19.85
N GLU A 51 8.98 -12.15 -19.18
CA GLU A 51 10.30 -12.16 -18.53
C GLU A 51 10.35 -13.04 -17.28
N ALA A 52 9.21 -13.32 -16.65
CA ALA A 52 9.16 -14.17 -15.44
C ALA A 52 9.74 -15.57 -15.69
N ALA A 53 9.55 -16.12 -16.89
CA ALA A 53 10.09 -17.43 -17.28
C ALA A 53 11.64 -17.44 -17.31
N VAL A 54 12.24 -16.29 -17.61
CA VAL A 54 13.69 -16.13 -17.76
C VAL A 54 14.34 -15.66 -16.45
N LYS A 55 13.74 -14.68 -15.79
CA LYS A 55 14.32 -13.97 -14.65
C LYS A 55 13.93 -14.56 -13.29
N VAL A 56 12.81 -15.27 -13.20
CA VAL A 56 12.31 -15.83 -11.92
C VAL A 56 12.35 -17.35 -11.92
N SER A 57 11.66 -18.00 -12.87
CA SER A 57 11.66 -19.46 -12.97
C SER A 57 11.04 -19.92 -14.30
N THR A 58 11.67 -20.91 -14.95
CA THR A 58 11.22 -21.52 -16.21
C THR A 58 9.86 -22.20 -16.12
N PHE A 59 9.34 -22.45 -14.91
CA PHE A 59 8.01 -23.01 -14.70
C PHE A 59 6.90 -21.95 -14.72
N LEU A 60 7.24 -20.67 -14.64
CA LEU A 60 6.27 -19.57 -14.73
C LEU A 60 5.96 -19.29 -16.19
N LYS A 61 4.67 -19.31 -16.53
CA LYS A 61 4.20 -19.05 -17.89
C LYS A 61 3.56 -17.67 -17.96
N ALA A 62 3.92 -16.91 -18.99
CA ALA A 62 3.31 -15.63 -19.29
C ALA A 62 1.78 -15.74 -19.33
N GLY A 63 1.08 -14.75 -18.78
CA GLY A 63 -0.39 -14.72 -18.71
C GLY A 63 -1.01 -15.65 -17.68
N GLN A 64 -0.25 -16.53 -17.01
CA GLN A 64 -0.76 -17.27 -15.86
C GLN A 64 -0.81 -16.38 -14.63
N HIS A 65 -1.87 -16.53 -13.84
CA HIS A 65 -2.00 -15.82 -12.57
C HIS A 65 -0.88 -16.17 -11.58
N VAL A 66 -0.42 -15.15 -10.86
CA VAL A 66 0.40 -15.32 -9.67
C VAL A 66 -0.41 -16.10 -8.64
N LYS A 67 0.04 -17.31 -8.27
CA LYS A 67 -0.66 -18.17 -7.31
C LYS A 67 -0.05 -18.10 -5.93
N LEU A 68 -0.92 -18.05 -4.93
CA LEU A 68 -0.56 -18.06 -3.52
C LEU A 68 -1.60 -18.88 -2.76
N ASN A 69 -1.14 -19.84 -1.95
CA ASN A 69 -2.01 -20.59 -1.05
C ASN A 69 -2.01 -19.95 0.35
N ALA A 70 -2.97 -20.32 1.21
CA ALA A 70 -3.10 -19.75 2.55
C ALA A 70 -1.84 -19.92 3.41
N LYS A 71 -1.17 -21.07 3.36
CA LYS A 71 0.07 -21.32 4.11
C LYS A 71 1.18 -20.33 3.72
N LYS A 72 1.40 -20.13 2.42
CA LYS A 72 2.40 -19.19 1.92
C LYS A 72 1.98 -17.74 2.16
N LEU A 73 0.69 -17.43 2.03
CA LEU A 73 0.14 -16.11 2.36
C LEU A 73 0.37 -15.75 3.83
N ARG A 74 0.10 -16.69 4.76
CA ARG A 74 0.38 -16.53 6.19
C ARG A 74 1.86 -16.26 6.43
N ALA A 75 2.74 -17.08 5.87
CA ALA A 75 4.18 -16.93 6.03
C ALA A 75 4.72 -15.60 5.46
N GLN A 76 4.14 -15.09 4.39
CA GLN A 76 4.61 -13.86 3.74
C GLN A 76 3.98 -12.58 4.32
N SER A 77 2.74 -12.65 4.82
CA SER A 77 1.96 -11.47 5.18
C SER A 77 1.63 -11.36 6.66
N LEU A 78 1.75 -12.45 7.43
CA LEU A 78 1.36 -12.53 8.84
C LEU A 78 2.46 -13.11 9.75
N SER A 79 3.73 -13.06 9.33
CA SER A 79 4.81 -13.67 10.11
C SER A 79 5.15 -12.89 11.39
N PRO A 80 5.65 -13.57 12.45
CA PRO A 80 5.99 -12.95 13.72
C PRO A 80 7.10 -11.89 13.59
N PRO A 81 7.14 -10.89 14.49
CA PRO A 81 6.22 -10.68 15.63
C PRO A 81 4.81 -10.26 15.18
N GLU A 82 3.83 -10.30 16.10
CA GLU A 82 2.41 -9.90 15.95
C GLU A 82 2.23 -8.42 15.58
N SER A 83 2.79 -8.08 14.44
CA SER A 83 2.95 -6.74 13.95
C SER A 83 2.21 -6.57 12.64
N SER A 84 1.28 -7.48 12.34
CA SER A 84 0.52 -7.47 11.10
C SER A 84 -0.97 -7.33 11.36
N VAL A 85 -1.67 -6.71 10.42
CA VAL A 85 -3.12 -6.51 10.42
C VAL A 85 -3.64 -6.93 9.05
N LEU A 86 -4.77 -7.63 9.06
CA LEU A 86 -5.56 -7.90 7.88
C LEU A 86 -6.82 -7.04 7.93
N VAL A 87 -7.05 -6.23 6.90
CA VAL A 87 -8.34 -5.59 6.66
C VAL A 87 -9.03 -6.31 5.52
N THR A 88 -10.30 -6.66 5.71
CA THR A 88 -11.13 -7.32 4.70
C THR A 88 -12.34 -6.47 4.34
N CYS A 89 -12.83 -6.63 3.12
CA CYS A 89 -14.05 -6.03 2.60
C CYS A 89 -14.95 -7.13 2.04
N PHE A 90 -16.17 -7.23 2.58
CA PHE A 90 -17.21 -8.15 2.14
C PHE A 90 -18.40 -7.36 1.60
N GLU A 91 -19.14 -7.94 0.66
CA GLU A 91 -20.46 -7.39 0.30
C GLU A 91 -21.43 -7.52 1.47
N ALA A 92 -22.18 -6.45 1.76
CA ALA A 92 -23.16 -6.44 2.84
C ALA A 92 -24.33 -7.41 2.57
N ALA A 93 -24.72 -7.56 1.30
CA ALA A 93 -25.80 -8.46 0.89
C ALA A 93 -25.35 -9.94 0.82
N SER A 94 -24.05 -10.20 0.80
CA SER A 94 -23.46 -11.55 0.74
C SER A 94 -22.22 -11.59 1.64
N PRO A 95 -22.40 -11.78 2.96
CA PRO A 95 -21.33 -11.63 3.94
C PRO A 95 -20.18 -12.63 3.79
N ASP A 96 -20.36 -13.66 2.95
CA ASP A 96 -19.31 -14.61 2.61
C ASP A 96 -18.47 -14.21 1.38
N ASN A 97 -18.94 -13.22 0.60
CA ASN A 97 -18.29 -12.77 -0.62
C ASN A 97 -17.20 -11.73 -0.32
N LEU A 98 -15.95 -12.20 -0.22
CA LEU A 98 -14.77 -11.35 -0.03
C LEU A 98 -14.43 -10.65 -1.36
N VAL A 99 -14.54 -9.32 -1.38
CA VAL A 99 -14.29 -8.51 -2.59
C VAL A 99 -12.98 -7.71 -2.52
N GLY A 100 -12.35 -7.65 -1.35
CA GLY A 100 -11.05 -7.02 -1.21
C GLY A 100 -10.39 -7.28 0.12
N HIS A 101 -9.07 -7.19 0.16
CA HIS A 101 -8.29 -7.27 1.38
C HIS A 101 -7.01 -6.44 1.30
N ALA A 102 -6.50 -6.05 2.47
CA ALA A 102 -5.21 -5.43 2.64
C ALA A 102 -4.48 -6.09 3.82
N PHE A 103 -3.26 -6.58 3.56
CA PHE A 103 -2.32 -6.95 4.62
C PHE A 103 -1.38 -5.78 4.85
N ALA A 104 -1.10 -5.51 6.12
CA ALA A 104 -0.09 -4.54 6.49
C ALA A 104 0.73 -5.01 7.68
N THR A 105 2.01 -4.62 7.72
CA THR A 105 2.96 -4.95 8.79
C THR A 105 3.54 -3.66 9.37
N VAL A 106 3.78 -3.62 10.68
CA VAL A 106 4.20 -2.42 11.41
C VAL A 106 5.53 -2.65 12.11
N TRP A 107 6.48 -1.74 11.94
CA TRP A 107 7.78 -1.82 12.64
C TRP A 107 8.34 -0.44 12.95
N GLN A 108 9.36 -0.41 13.80
CA GLN A 108 10.07 0.82 14.13
C GLN A 108 11.16 1.10 13.09
N TYR A 109 11.33 2.37 12.73
CA TYR A 109 12.43 2.85 11.94
C TYR A 109 13.12 4.02 12.65
N LYS A 110 14.41 4.20 12.39
CA LYS A 110 15.16 5.33 12.93
C LYS A 110 14.65 6.60 12.26
N GLY A 111 14.03 7.50 13.02
CA GLY A 111 13.58 8.78 12.49
C GLY A 111 14.77 9.68 12.15
N ALA A 112 14.55 10.62 11.25
CA ALA A 112 15.57 11.56 10.77
C ALA A 112 15.87 12.71 11.75
N SER A 113 15.48 12.60 13.02
CA SER A 113 15.66 13.69 13.97
C SER A 113 17.12 13.86 14.36
N GLN A 114 17.56 15.12 14.48
CA GLN A 114 18.90 15.47 14.95
C GLN A 114 19.01 15.49 16.48
N CYS A 115 17.92 15.29 17.22
CA CYS A 115 17.97 15.15 18.67
C CYS A 115 18.61 13.81 19.08
N HIS A 116 19.33 13.80 20.21
CA HIS A 116 19.94 12.60 20.78
C HIS A 116 19.17 12.13 22.03
N PRO A 117 18.70 10.87 22.09
CA PRO A 117 18.69 9.88 21.00
C PRO A 117 17.66 10.23 19.90
N PRO A 118 17.88 9.80 18.63
CA PRO A 118 16.98 10.11 17.54
C PRO A 118 15.59 9.53 17.80
N ALA A 119 14.56 10.36 17.61
CA ALA A 119 13.18 9.93 17.73
C ALA A 119 12.91 8.74 16.79
N LEU A 120 12.35 7.65 17.32
CA LEU A 120 11.94 6.51 16.52
C LEU A 120 10.61 6.83 15.83
N GLY A 121 10.52 6.52 14.54
CA GLY A 121 9.26 6.48 13.80
C GLY A 121 8.68 5.07 13.81
N LYS A 122 7.39 4.95 13.51
CA LYS A 122 6.70 3.66 13.37
C LYS A 122 6.07 3.61 11.98
N ALA A 123 6.54 2.68 11.15
CA ALA A 123 6.05 2.49 9.79
C ALA A 123 4.91 1.49 9.79
N GLY A 124 3.84 1.75 9.05
CA GLY A 124 2.89 0.74 8.61
C GLY A 124 3.09 0.48 7.12
N TRP A 125 3.38 -0.74 6.72
CA TRP A 125 3.63 -1.07 5.32
C TRP A 125 2.57 -1.98 4.78
N ILE A 126 2.00 -1.61 3.65
CA ILE A 126 1.02 -2.44 2.95
C ILE A 126 1.78 -3.51 2.18
N THR A 127 1.72 -4.74 2.65
CA THR A 127 2.42 -5.88 2.04
C THR A 127 1.63 -6.48 0.88
N GLN A 128 0.31 -6.32 0.88
CA GLN A 128 -0.56 -6.81 -0.17
C GLN A 128 -1.88 -6.05 -0.15
N LEU A 129 -2.37 -5.64 -1.32
CA LEU A 129 -3.66 -4.98 -1.50
C LEU A 129 -4.35 -5.59 -2.73
N VAL A 130 -5.54 -6.16 -2.55
CA VAL A 130 -6.31 -6.81 -3.61
C VAL A 130 -7.74 -6.31 -3.59
N VAL A 131 -8.28 -5.97 -4.75
CA VAL A 131 -9.71 -5.68 -4.95
C VAL A 131 -10.16 -6.42 -6.19
N HIS A 132 -11.29 -7.11 -6.07
CA HIS A 132 -11.92 -7.84 -7.15
C HIS A 132 -12.23 -6.88 -8.34
N PRO A 133 -11.94 -7.25 -9.60
CA PRO A 133 -12.06 -6.36 -10.75
C PRO A 133 -13.44 -5.70 -10.92
N SER A 134 -14.54 -6.44 -10.72
CA SER A 134 -15.90 -5.89 -10.83
C SER A 134 -16.25 -4.89 -9.73
N HIS A 135 -15.42 -4.78 -8.70
CA HIS A 135 -15.60 -3.88 -7.56
C HIS A 135 -14.52 -2.78 -7.52
N ARG A 136 -13.62 -2.75 -8.49
CA ARG A 136 -12.64 -1.66 -8.67
C ARG A 136 -13.37 -0.35 -9.00
N ARG A 137 -12.69 0.78 -8.79
CA ARG A 137 -13.22 2.15 -8.99
C ARG A 137 -14.38 2.54 -8.07
N GLN A 138 -14.67 1.76 -7.03
CA GLN A 138 -15.69 2.05 -6.01
C GLN A 138 -15.07 2.45 -4.65
N TYR A 139 -13.86 3.03 -4.66
CA TYR A 139 -13.09 3.43 -3.47
C TYR A 139 -12.72 2.32 -2.46
N ILE A 140 -13.02 1.04 -2.75
CA ILE A 140 -12.74 -0.08 -1.82
C ILE A 140 -11.28 -0.12 -1.38
N ALA A 141 -10.32 0.02 -2.30
CA ALA A 141 -8.90 0.06 -1.97
C ALA A 141 -8.58 1.17 -0.95
N THR A 142 -9.09 2.38 -1.17
CA THR A 142 -8.92 3.51 -0.24
C THR A 142 -9.52 3.20 1.12
N TYR A 143 -10.72 2.60 1.18
CA TYR A 143 -11.38 2.26 2.44
C TYR A 143 -10.70 1.12 3.18
N LEU A 144 -10.16 0.11 2.49
CA LEU A 144 -9.33 -0.93 3.09
C LEU A 144 -8.13 -0.32 3.81
N LEU A 145 -7.42 0.60 3.14
CA LEU A 145 -6.26 1.28 3.72
C LEU A 145 -6.66 2.19 4.89
N GLN A 146 -7.72 2.98 4.77
CA GLN A 146 -8.19 3.84 5.86
C GLN A 146 -8.64 3.05 7.10
N HIS A 147 -9.21 1.85 6.91
CA HIS A 147 -9.60 0.96 8.01
C HIS A 147 -8.41 0.42 8.82
N LEU A 148 -7.17 0.50 8.32
CA LEU A 148 -6.00 0.22 9.16
C LEU A 148 -5.95 1.14 10.39
N LYS A 149 -6.40 2.40 10.26
CA LYS A 149 -6.39 3.40 11.34
C LYS A 149 -7.25 3.02 12.54
N THR A 150 -8.25 2.14 12.37
CA THR A 150 -9.09 1.70 13.50
C THR A 150 -8.41 0.63 14.35
N HIS A 151 -7.34 0.02 13.84
CA HIS A 151 -6.63 -1.04 14.53
C HIS A 151 -5.64 -0.46 15.56
N PRO A 152 -5.58 -0.98 16.80
CA PRO A 152 -4.65 -0.48 17.83
C PRO A 152 -3.18 -0.41 17.38
N LEU A 153 -2.74 -1.37 16.57
CA LEU A 153 -1.37 -1.41 16.04
C LEU A 153 -0.97 -0.14 15.25
N PHE A 154 -1.95 0.52 14.61
CA PHE A 154 -1.76 1.70 13.77
C PHE A 154 -1.91 3.04 14.52
N GLN A 155 -2.23 3.01 15.83
CA GLN A 155 -2.46 4.24 16.62
C GLN A 155 -1.25 5.18 16.67
N ASP A 156 -0.03 4.64 16.66
CA ASP A 156 1.22 5.42 16.71
C ASP A 156 2.03 5.35 15.41
N VAL A 157 1.43 4.83 14.32
CA VAL A 157 2.11 4.77 13.02
C VAL A 157 2.29 6.19 12.49
N THR A 158 3.54 6.58 12.23
CA THR A 158 3.92 7.93 11.78
C THR A 158 4.04 8.04 10.25
N ALA A 159 4.21 6.91 9.56
CA ALA A 159 4.29 6.86 8.11
C ALA A 159 3.69 5.55 7.57
N VAL A 160 3.01 5.61 6.43
CA VAL A 160 2.50 4.42 5.73
C VAL A 160 3.12 4.31 4.35
N GLY A 161 3.63 3.14 4.01
CA GLY A 161 4.30 2.86 2.73
C GLY A 161 3.68 1.71 1.96
N LEU A 162 3.90 1.72 0.64
CA LEU A 162 3.54 0.66 -0.30
C LEU A 162 4.52 0.67 -1.47
N ALA A 163 4.92 -0.52 -1.91
CA ALA A 163 5.48 -0.77 -3.23
C ALA A 163 4.39 -1.44 -4.09
N SER A 164 4.10 -0.90 -5.26
CA SER A 164 3.13 -1.50 -6.18
C SER A 164 3.40 -1.11 -7.62
N SER A 165 3.31 -2.07 -8.55
CA SER A 165 3.27 -1.77 -9.98
C SER A 165 1.99 -1.05 -10.40
N HIS A 166 0.89 -1.17 -9.64
CA HIS A 166 -0.42 -0.68 -10.07
C HIS A 166 -0.70 0.77 -9.60
N PRO A 167 -0.86 1.76 -10.53
CA PRO A 167 -1.04 3.17 -10.16
C PRO A 167 -2.28 3.45 -9.28
N ALA A 168 -3.38 2.71 -9.49
CA ALA A 168 -4.57 2.84 -8.65
C ALA A 168 -4.30 2.50 -7.16
N SER A 169 -3.43 1.52 -6.87
CA SER A 169 -3.06 1.16 -5.49
C SER A 169 -2.24 2.27 -4.83
N VAL A 170 -1.30 2.85 -5.58
CA VAL A 170 -0.52 4.01 -5.16
C VAL A 170 -1.42 5.22 -4.89
N ALA A 171 -2.34 5.53 -5.81
CA ALA A 171 -3.29 6.62 -5.66
C ALA A 171 -4.27 6.39 -4.50
N ALA A 172 -4.61 5.14 -4.19
CA ALA A 172 -5.40 4.80 -3.01
C ALA A 172 -4.63 5.09 -1.71
N LEU A 173 -3.32 4.82 -1.66
CA LEU A 173 -2.50 5.15 -0.49
C LEU A 173 -2.28 6.66 -0.33
N ALA A 174 -2.17 7.43 -1.42
CA ALA A 174 -2.13 8.89 -1.34
C ALA A 174 -3.32 9.48 -0.55
N LYS A 175 -4.47 8.81 -0.63
CA LYS A 175 -5.73 9.16 0.06
C LYS A 175 -5.82 8.66 1.51
N TYR A 176 -4.73 8.14 2.07
CA TYR A 176 -4.73 7.55 3.41
C TYR A 176 -5.23 8.53 4.47
N ASN A 177 -4.75 9.78 4.46
CA ASN A 177 -5.16 10.81 5.41
C ASN A 177 -6.49 11.48 5.07
N ASP A 178 -6.69 11.78 3.79
CA ASP A 178 -7.86 12.47 3.27
C ASP A 178 -8.25 11.84 1.93
N VAL A 179 -9.51 11.44 1.79
CA VAL A 179 -10.07 10.83 0.57
C VAL A 179 -9.96 11.74 -0.66
N ASN A 180 -9.83 13.04 -0.45
CA ASN A 180 -9.73 14.05 -1.50
C ASN A 180 -8.30 14.29 -1.99
N THR A 181 -7.28 13.81 -1.27
CA THR A 181 -5.88 13.96 -1.67
C THR A 181 -5.66 13.41 -3.07
N LYS A 182 -5.03 14.21 -3.93
CA LYS A 182 -4.64 13.82 -5.28
C LYS A 182 -3.21 13.32 -5.25
N ILE A 183 -2.89 12.34 -6.09
CA ILE A 183 -1.55 11.74 -6.08
C ILE A 183 -0.45 12.78 -6.36
N HIS A 184 -0.74 13.84 -7.12
CA HIS A 184 0.26 14.85 -7.43
C HIS A 184 0.56 15.83 -6.29
N THR A 185 -0.28 15.87 -5.25
CA THR A 185 -0.08 16.76 -4.10
C THR A 185 0.74 16.09 -2.99
N ILE A 186 1.18 14.84 -3.16
CA ILE A 186 2.00 14.15 -2.16
C ILE A 186 3.39 14.77 -2.06
N SER A 187 3.99 14.71 -0.87
CA SER A 187 5.32 15.26 -0.62
C SER A 187 6.42 14.30 -1.09
N LEU A 188 6.97 14.53 -2.29
CA LEU A 188 8.19 13.84 -2.75
C LEU A 188 9.37 14.03 -1.78
N PRO A 189 9.64 15.22 -1.19
CA PRO A 189 10.68 15.37 -0.18
C PRO A 189 10.48 14.47 1.05
N PHE A 190 9.24 14.24 1.46
CA PHE A 190 8.93 13.31 2.55
C PHE A 190 9.28 11.87 2.17
N ILE A 191 8.94 11.45 0.94
CA ILE A 191 9.28 10.12 0.43
C ILE A 191 10.80 9.95 0.38
N ALA A 192 11.51 10.89 -0.24
CA ALA A 192 12.98 10.87 -0.36
C ALA A 192 13.67 10.71 1.00
N LYS A 193 13.17 11.40 2.01
CA LYS A 193 13.71 11.38 3.37
C LYS A 193 13.35 10.11 4.15
N THR A 194 12.10 9.67 4.05
CA THR A 194 11.53 8.66 4.96
C THR A 194 11.64 7.24 4.41
N ALA A 195 11.47 7.05 3.10
CA ALA A 195 11.47 5.71 2.51
C ALA A 195 12.80 4.96 2.74
N PRO A 196 14.00 5.55 2.57
CA PRO A 196 15.25 4.87 2.87
C PRO A 196 15.35 4.37 4.31
N LEU A 197 14.83 5.16 5.27
CA LEU A 197 14.87 4.81 6.70
C LEU A 197 13.94 3.63 7.01
N ILE A 198 12.76 3.60 6.39
CA ILE A 198 11.78 2.51 6.55
C ILE A 198 12.32 1.22 5.93
N ILE A 199 12.83 1.29 4.70
CA ILE A 199 13.36 0.11 3.98
C ILE A 199 14.58 -0.45 4.70
N ALA A 200 15.48 0.39 5.21
CA ALA A 200 16.68 -0.06 5.93
C ALA A 200 16.40 -0.88 7.20
N THR A 201 15.20 -0.78 7.79
CA THR A 201 14.80 -1.54 8.98
C THR A 201 13.69 -2.55 8.70
N THR A 202 13.41 -2.85 7.43
CA THR A 202 12.27 -3.69 7.04
C THR A 202 12.41 -5.12 7.54
N PRO A 203 11.38 -5.68 8.21
CA PRO A 203 11.31 -7.11 8.49
C PRO A 203 10.84 -7.91 7.27
N ILE A 204 10.31 -7.25 6.24
CA ILE A 204 9.66 -7.89 5.08
C ILE A 204 10.72 -8.39 4.10
N ASN A 205 10.75 -9.70 3.86
CA ASN A 205 11.82 -10.35 3.09
C ASN A 205 12.00 -9.79 1.67
N TYR A 206 10.93 -9.53 0.91
CA TYR A 206 11.06 -9.04 -0.47
C TYR A 206 11.60 -7.60 -0.55
N LEU A 207 11.62 -6.86 0.57
CA LEU A 207 12.14 -5.50 0.64
C LEU A 207 13.57 -5.40 1.17
N LYS A 208 14.10 -6.46 1.81
CA LYS A 208 15.40 -6.41 2.50
C LYS A 208 16.55 -6.06 1.56
N ASP A 209 16.51 -6.64 0.37
CA ASP A 209 17.55 -6.49 -0.65
C ASP A 209 17.10 -5.58 -1.82
N ALA A 210 15.89 -5.01 -1.71
CA ALA A 210 15.29 -4.19 -2.75
C ALA A 210 15.99 -2.83 -2.84
N LYS A 211 16.30 -2.39 -4.06
CA LYS A 211 17.04 -1.15 -4.30
C LYS A 211 16.07 -0.01 -4.57
N LEU A 212 16.28 1.13 -3.92
CA LEU A 212 15.56 2.36 -4.22
C LEU A 212 16.06 2.94 -5.55
N LEU A 213 15.13 3.26 -6.45
CA LEU A 213 15.42 3.69 -7.80
C LEU A 213 14.74 5.00 -8.16
N GLY A 214 15.36 5.71 -9.11
CA GLY A 214 14.83 6.95 -9.66
C GLY A 214 15.51 8.21 -9.13
N SER A 215 15.20 9.31 -9.80
CA SER A 215 15.79 10.63 -9.52
C SER A 215 15.56 11.12 -8.09
N LEU A 216 14.52 10.61 -7.40
CA LEU A 216 14.20 11.00 -6.03
C LEU A 216 15.24 10.54 -5.01
N PHE A 217 15.88 9.39 -5.23
CA PHE A 217 16.82 8.81 -4.26
C PHE A 217 18.28 9.11 -4.59
N ARG A 218 18.58 9.63 -5.79
CA ARG A 218 19.94 9.97 -6.24
C ARG A 218 20.94 8.80 -6.11
N VAL A 219 20.44 7.57 -6.13
CA VAL A 219 21.23 6.34 -6.11
C VAL A 219 21.11 5.71 -7.49
N SER A 220 21.62 6.37 -8.54
CA SER A 220 21.90 5.63 -9.77
C SER A 220 23.21 4.88 -9.52
N PRO A 221 23.22 3.54 -9.61
CA PRO A 221 24.48 2.80 -9.69
C PRO A 221 25.36 3.45 -10.77
N ALA A 222 26.62 3.71 -10.45
CA ALA A 222 27.59 4.14 -11.44
C ALA A 222 27.59 3.10 -12.59
N GLY A 223 27.07 3.47 -13.76
CA GLY A 223 27.00 2.61 -14.94
C GLY A 223 25.63 1.99 -15.27
N SER A 224 24.54 2.30 -14.56
CA SER A 224 23.20 1.97 -15.08
C SER A 224 22.65 3.16 -15.85
N ASP A 225 22.20 2.93 -17.08
CA ASP A 225 21.35 3.85 -17.85
C ASP A 225 20.01 4.04 -17.13
N SER A 226 20.02 4.77 -16.01
CA SER A 226 18.81 5.02 -15.23
C SER A 226 17.91 5.92 -16.06
N ASN A 227 16.79 5.36 -16.53
CA ASN A 227 15.79 6.10 -17.28
C ASN A 227 15.42 7.38 -16.52
N PRO A 228 15.65 8.58 -17.11
CA PRO A 228 15.42 9.84 -16.43
C PRO A 228 13.93 10.06 -16.08
N GLY A 229 13.03 9.29 -16.70
CA GLY A 229 11.59 9.30 -16.42
C GLY A 229 11.21 8.64 -15.09
N VAL A 230 12.07 7.82 -14.47
CA VAL A 230 11.78 7.17 -13.18
C VAL A 230 12.05 8.15 -12.04
N ILE A 231 11.04 8.43 -11.20
CA ILE A 231 11.17 9.36 -10.07
C ILE A 231 11.27 8.60 -8.75
N SER A 232 10.27 7.80 -8.39
CA SER A 232 10.23 7.06 -7.12
C SER A 232 9.81 5.61 -7.35
N ALA A 233 10.79 4.73 -7.43
CA ALA A 233 10.59 3.31 -7.67
C ALA A 233 11.44 2.47 -6.71
N ILE A 234 11.16 1.17 -6.72
CA ILE A 234 11.90 0.16 -5.98
C ILE A 234 12.04 -1.09 -6.84
N ASP A 235 13.25 -1.64 -6.91
CA ASP A 235 13.55 -2.91 -7.58
C ASP A 235 13.19 -4.07 -6.66
N THR A 236 12.00 -4.62 -6.84
CA THR A 236 11.52 -5.80 -6.11
C THR A 236 11.69 -7.09 -6.92
N GLN A 237 12.25 -7.00 -8.13
CA GLN A 237 12.37 -8.10 -9.10
C GLN A 237 11.02 -8.81 -9.34
N PHE A 238 9.93 -8.05 -9.27
CA PHE A 238 8.58 -8.60 -9.38
C PHE A 238 8.09 -8.52 -10.83
N HIS A 239 8.38 -9.58 -11.59
CA HIS A 239 8.11 -9.66 -13.03
C HIS A 239 6.65 -10.04 -13.35
N VAL A 240 5.73 -9.12 -13.13
CA VAL A 240 4.31 -9.25 -13.54
C VAL A 240 4.03 -8.48 -14.80
N ASP A 241 3.00 -8.91 -15.53
CA ASP A 241 2.52 -8.19 -16.72
C ASP A 241 2.05 -6.79 -16.35
N HIS A 242 2.72 -5.79 -16.92
CA HIS A 242 2.44 -4.38 -16.71
C HIS A 242 1.41 -3.79 -17.69
N THR A 243 0.75 -4.58 -18.55
CA THR A 243 -0.23 -4.08 -19.52
C THR A 243 -1.36 -3.27 -18.87
N GLU A 244 -2.15 -3.86 -17.96
CA GLU A 244 -3.19 -3.12 -17.22
C GLU A 244 -2.59 -1.95 -16.40
N PRO A 245 -1.53 -2.14 -15.60
CA PRO A 245 -0.87 -1.04 -14.88
C PRO A 245 -0.47 0.15 -15.76
N LEU A 246 0.09 -0.08 -16.95
CA LEU A 246 0.53 0.97 -17.87
C LEU A 246 -0.64 1.70 -18.52
N GLU A 247 -1.74 1.01 -18.83
CA GLU A 247 -2.98 1.66 -19.29
C GLU A 247 -3.55 2.60 -18.22
N VAL A 248 -3.58 2.14 -16.96
CA VAL A 248 -4.03 2.96 -15.84
C VAL A 248 -3.08 4.14 -15.61
N LEU A 249 -1.76 3.93 -15.73
CA LEU A 249 -0.76 4.99 -15.60
C LEU A 249 -0.97 6.07 -16.65
N LYS A 250 -1.22 5.66 -17.90
CA LYS A 250 -1.53 6.56 -19.01
C LYS A 250 -2.76 7.42 -18.70
N ALA A 251 -3.84 6.82 -18.20
CA ALA A 251 -5.04 7.57 -17.81
C ALA A 251 -4.75 8.63 -16.72
N PHE A 252 -3.90 8.32 -15.74
CA PHE A 252 -3.48 9.32 -14.73
C PHE A 252 -2.69 10.47 -15.35
N LYS A 253 -1.82 10.20 -16.33
CA LYS A 253 -1.06 11.25 -17.03
C LYS A 253 -1.95 12.09 -17.94
N ASP A 254 -2.85 11.47 -18.69
CA ASP A 254 -3.72 12.13 -19.66
C ASP A 254 -4.76 13.04 -18.97
N SER A 255 -5.33 12.61 -17.82
CA SER A 255 -6.26 13.46 -17.05
C SER A 255 -5.67 14.80 -16.56
N ALA A 256 -4.34 14.94 -16.61
CA ALA A 256 -3.63 16.16 -16.24
C ALA A 256 -3.44 17.15 -17.40
N SER A 257 -3.44 16.66 -18.65
CA SER A 257 -3.26 17.50 -19.83
C SER A 257 -4.57 18.18 -20.25
N GLU A 258 -5.72 17.59 -19.89
CA GLU A 258 -7.04 18.11 -20.24
C GLU A 258 -7.51 19.26 -19.33
N SER A 259 -6.96 19.42 -18.11
CA SER A 259 -7.45 20.42 -17.15
C SER A 259 -6.95 21.85 -17.39
N GLY A 260 -6.08 22.07 -18.39
CA GLY A 260 -5.59 23.41 -18.76
C GLY A 260 -4.73 24.10 -17.70
N GLU A 261 -4.35 23.40 -16.61
CA GLU A 261 -3.44 23.92 -15.58
C GLU A 261 -1.99 23.90 -16.11
N GLU A 262 -1.36 25.08 -16.20
CA GLU A 262 0.07 25.19 -16.46
C GLU A 262 0.85 24.41 -15.40
N GLY A 263 1.36 23.24 -15.79
CA GLY A 263 2.12 22.34 -14.93
C GLY A 263 1.60 20.91 -14.87
N GLY A 264 0.37 20.63 -15.33
CA GLY A 264 -0.17 19.30 -15.67
C GLY A 264 0.44 18.09 -14.96
N LYS A 265 0.29 17.94 -13.65
CA LYS A 265 0.78 16.73 -12.94
C LYS A 265 -0.40 15.93 -12.43
N GLY A 266 -0.87 14.97 -13.21
CA GLY A 266 -1.82 13.96 -12.73
C GLY A 266 -1.10 12.81 -12.03
N TRP A 267 0.17 12.58 -12.39
CA TRP A 267 1.05 11.56 -11.84
C TRP A 267 2.43 12.16 -11.52
N VAL A 268 3.04 11.76 -10.40
CA VAL A 268 4.30 12.37 -9.91
C VAL A 268 5.42 11.38 -9.56
N LEU A 269 5.18 10.06 -9.68
CA LEU A 269 6.19 9.05 -9.36
C LEU A 269 7.02 8.60 -10.56
N GLY A 270 6.76 9.18 -11.75
CA GLY A 270 7.51 8.91 -12.97
C GLY A 270 7.01 7.69 -13.73
N GLU A 271 7.91 7.08 -14.49
CA GLU A 271 7.66 5.88 -15.29
C GLU A 271 7.73 4.59 -14.47
N LEU A 272 7.00 3.56 -14.94
CA LEU A 272 7.09 2.19 -14.45
C LEU A 272 7.97 1.38 -15.40
N GLU A 273 9.02 0.77 -14.86
CA GLU A 273 9.88 -0.15 -15.61
C GLU A 273 9.56 -1.60 -15.24
N GLU A 274 9.91 -2.52 -16.15
CA GLU A 274 9.71 -3.95 -15.96
C GLU A 274 10.47 -4.46 -14.72
N GLY A 275 9.81 -5.26 -13.89
CA GLY A 275 10.38 -5.80 -12.64
C GLY A 275 10.49 -4.78 -11.49
N HIS A 276 10.22 -3.50 -11.74
CA HIS A 276 10.18 -2.45 -10.71
C HIS A 276 8.74 -2.17 -10.27
N GLU A 277 8.62 -1.56 -9.10
CA GLU A 277 7.34 -1.08 -8.57
C GLU A 277 7.44 0.39 -8.19
N PHE A 278 6.32 1.12 -8.27
CA PHE A 278 6.27 2.46 -7.74
C PHE A 278 6.40 2.42 -6.22
N LEU A 279 7.18 3.36 -5.67
CA LEU A 279 7.34 3.52 -4.24
C LEU A 279 6.65 4.78 -3.75
N ILE A 280 5.73 4.62 -2.81
CA ILE A 280 5.06 5.73 -2.13
C ILE A 280 5.14 5.55 -0.61
N VAL A 281 5.42 6.65 0.10
CA VAL A 281 5.35 6.74 1.55
C VAL A 281 4.64 8.05 1.91
N VAL A 282 3.59 7.97 2.72
CA VAL A 282 2.82 9.14 3.18
C VAL A 282 2.98 9.31 4.69
N PRO A 283 3.04 10.56 5.21
CA PRO A 283 2.98 10.79 6.65
C PRO A 283 1.61 10.36 7.17
N VAL A 284 1.50 10.03 8.45
CA VAL A 284 0.21 9.86 9.11
C VAL A 284 -0.06 11.07 10.00
N HIS A 285 -1.20 11.70 9.81
CA HIS A 285 -1.66 12.77 10.69
C HIS A 285 -2.61 12.18 11.73
N HIS A 286 -2.17 12.07 12.98
CA HIS A 286 -3.07 11.77 14.07
C HIS A 286 -3.93 12.99 14.34
N VAL A 287 -5.24 12.87 14.17
CA VAL A 287 -6.18 13.89 14.62
C VAL A 287 -6.20 13.81 16.14
N TRP A 288 -5.33 14.57 16.79
CA TRP A 288 -5.49 14.85 18.21
C TRP A 288 -6.85 15.52 18.37
N GLY A 289 -7.76 14.89 19.11
CA GLY A 289 -9.07 15.48 19.41
C GLY A 289 -8.88 16.91 19.89
N LYS A 290 -9.70 17.85 19.39
CA LYS A 290 -9.72 19.24 19.84
C LYS A 290 -9.87 19.26 21.37
N VAL A 291 -8.78 19.31 22.11
CA VAL A 291 -8.80 19.66 23.53
C VAL A 291 -9.08 21.15 23.55
N THR A 292 -10.35 21.48 23.68
CA THR A 292 -10.78 22.86 23.88
C THR A 292 -10.47 23.18 25.33
N PHE A 293 -9.32 23.80 25.59
CA PHE A 293 -9.07 24.41 26.89
C PHE A 293 -10.07 25.56 27.04
N LYS A 294 -11.16 25.31 27.78
CA LYS A 294 -11.93 26.41 28.35
C LYS A 294 -11.03 27.05 29.40
N LEU A 295 -10.46 28.20 29.06
CA LEU A 295 -9.97 29.15 30.06
C LEU A 295 -11.16 29.48 30.95
N VAL A 296 -11.11 28.99 32.19
CA VAL A 296 -11.96 29.50 33.27
C VAL A 296 -11.34 30.84 33.66
N THR A 297 -12.01 31.92 33.26
CA THR A 297 -11.82 33.26 33.82
C THR A 297 -12.57 33.38 35.13
#